data_AF-A0A1B8A963-F1
#
_entry.id   AF-A0A1B8A963-F1
#
_cell.length_a   1.000
_cell.length_b   1.000
_cell.length_c   1.000
_cell.angle_alpha   90.00
_cell.angle_beta   90.00
_cell.angle_gamma   90.00
#
_symmetry.space_group_name_H-M   'P 1'
#
loop_
_entity.id
_entity.type
_entity.pdbx_description
1 polymer ?
#
loop_
_entity_poly.entity_id
_entity_poly.type
_entity_poly.pdbx_seq_one_letter_code
_entity_poly.pdbx_strand_id
1 'polypeptide(L)'
;MDHPSLEAISRLTCDLITLQNDLCSYRKDLIQGEDNNVIFILKDQGLTEQQAVDEIGEMLCDCYRRWGTALADLPSWGEGIDRDVIKFVNGCRNIALGNLHWSLTTFRYLGDEGPKVKETRMMKLP
;
A
#
# COMPACT_ATOMS: atom_id res chain seq x y z
N MET A 1 -2.86 22.41 -5.99
CA MET A 1 -2.71 20.95 -6.12
C MET A 1 -1.83 20.57 -7.32
N ASP A 2 -1.47 21.51 -8.19
CA ASP A 2 -0.88 21.21 -9.51
C ASP A 2 0.65 21.09 -9.52
N HIS A 3 1.28 20.82 -8.36
CA HIS A 3 2.72 20.56 -8.32
C HIS A 3 2.96 19.07 -8.55
N PRO A 4 3.85 18.67 -9.49
CA PRO A 4 4.10 17.27 -9.82
C PRO A 4 4.41 16.40 -8.60
N SER A 5 5.17 16.91 -7.62
CA SER A 5 5.49 16.16 -6.40
C SER A 5 4.28 15.92 -5.49
N LEU A 6 3.35 16.88 -5.40
CA LEU A 6 2.13 16.70 -4.61
C LEU A 6 1.18 15.69 -5.26
N GLU A 7 1.07 15.74 -6.60
CA GLU A 7 0.34 14.71 -7.36
C GLU A 7 0.99 13.33 -7.20
N ALA A 8 2.31 13.24 -7.28
CA ALA A 8 3.05 12.01 -7.09
C ALA A 8 2.80 11.41 -5.70
N ILE A 9 2.88 12.23 -4.65
CA ILE A 9 2.56 11.83 -3.26
C ILE A 9 1.13 11.30 -3.15
N SER A 10 0.16 11.98 -3.79
CA SER A 10 -1.24 11.52 -3.80
C SER A 10 -1.39 10.16 -4.50
N ARG A 11 -0.81 10.00 -5.70
CA ARG A 11 -0.89 8.74 -6.47
C ARG A 11 -0.21 7.60 -5.72
N LEU A 12 0.99 7.83 -5.21
CA LEU A 12 1.74 6.85 -4.41
C LEU A 12 0.98 6.42 -3.16
N THR A 13 0.20 7.32 -2.55
CA THR A 13 -0.69 6.96 -1.44
C THR A 13 -1.73 5.93 -1.87
N CYS A 14 -2.38 6.16 -3.02
CA CYS A 14 -3.35 5.21 -3.58
C CYS A 14 -2.69 3.88 -3.93
N ASP A 15 -1.51 3.90 -4.53
CA ASP A 15 -0.77 2.70 -4.90
C ASP A 15 -0.41 1.87 -3.65
N LEU A 16 0.14 2.51 -2.60
CA LEU A 16 0.46 1.87 -1.33
C LEU A 16 -0.78 1.22 -0.70
N ILE A 17 -1.91 1.93 -0.66
CA ILE A 17 -3.17 1.42 -0.10
C ILE A 17 -3.69 0.24 -0.90
N THR A 18 -3.64 0.32 -2.23
CA THR A 18 -4.17 -0.73 -3.12
C THR A 18 -3.34 -2.00 -2.99
N LEU A 19 -2.02 -1.89 -3.12
CA LEU A 19 -1.10 -3.03 -3.00
C LEU A 19 -1.17 -3.69 -1.61
N GLN A 20 -1.28 -2.89 -0.54
CA GLN A 20 -1.47 -3.41 0.82
C GLN A 20 -2.82 -4.09 0.99
N ASN A 21 -3.87 -3.57 0.35
CA ASN A 21 -5.19 -4.18 0.35
C ASN A 21 -5.13 -5.56 -0.27
N ASP A 22 -4.61 -5.65 -1.49
CA ASP A 22 -4.50 -6.88 -2.26
C ASP A 22 -3.70 -7.97 -1.51
N LEU A 23 -2.60 -7.60 -0.85
CA LEU A 23 -1.84 -8.52 0.00
C LEU A 23 -2.67 -9.05 1.17
N CYS A 24 -3.41 -8.17 1.86
CA CYS A 24 -4.18 -8.56 3.04
C CYS A 24 -5.45 -9.33 2.66
N SER A 25 -6.12 -8.93 1.58
CA SER A 25 -7.38 -9.50 1.11
C SER A 25 -7.21 -10.81 0.35
N TYR A 26 -6.01 -11.09 -0.18
CA TYR A 26 -5.77 -12.21 -1.09
C TYR A 26 -6.41 -13.53 -0.69
N ARG A 27 -6.27 -13.94 0.58
CA ARG A 27 -6.87 -15.20 1.06
C ARG A 27 -8.41 -15.17 0.98
N LYS A 28 -9.02 -14.04 1.35
CA LYS A 28 -10.46 -13.84 1.24
C LYS A 28 -10.88 -13.88 -0.24
N ASP A 29 -10.15 -13.17 -1.10
CA ASP A 29 -10.42 -13.09 -2.54
C ASP A 29 -10.32 -14.47 -3.21
N LEU A 30 -9.30 -15.26 -2.84
CA LEU A 30 -9.08 -16.63 -3.33
C LEU A 30 -10.23 -17.57 -2.93
N ILE A 31 -10.73 -17.48 -1.70
CA ILE A 31 -11.87 -18.29 -1.24
C ILE A 31 -13.17 -17.89 -1.95
N GLN A 32 -13.33 -16.60 -2.24
CA GLN A 32 -14.53 -16.05 -2.84
C GLN A 32 -14.53 -16.13 -4.38
N GLY A 33 -13.39 -16.45 -5.00
CA GLY A 33 -13.23 -16.41 -6.46
C GLY A 33 -13.35 -14.99 -7.01
N GLU A 34 -12.83 -13.98 -6.30
CA GLU A 34 -12.70 -12.62 -6.82
C GLU A 34 -11.46 -12.53 -7.72
N ASP A 35 -11.56 -11.87 -8.87
CA ASP A 35 -10.44 -11.78 -9.84
C ASP A 35 -9.68 -10.44 -9.77
N ASN A 36 -10.22 -9.45 -9.05
CA ASN A 36 -9.65 -8.10 -8.98
C ASN A 36 -8.58 -7.99 -7.88
N ASN A 37 -7.47 -8.70 -8.04
CA ASN A 37 -6.31 -8.62 -7.16
C ASN A 37 -5.02 -8.78 -7.99
N VAL A 38 -4.03 -7.93 -7.76
CA VAL A 38 -2.75 -7.92 -8.49
C VAL A 38 -2.04 -9.29 -8.42
N ILE A 39 -2.20 -10.04 -7.33
CA ILE A 39 -1.60 -11.38 -7.20
C ILE A 39 -2.15 -12.33 -8.27
N PHE A 40 -3.45 -12.29 -8.59
CA PHE A 40 -4.01 -13.12 -9.66
C PHE A 40 -3.44 -12.74 -11.02
N ILE A 41 -3.32 -11.44 -11.29
CA ILE A 41 -2.73 -10.94 -12.55
C ILE A 41 -1.27 -11.42 -12.71
N LEU A 42 -0.48 -11.37 -11.64
CA LEU A 42 0.90 -11.83 -11.64
C LEU A 42 0.99 -13.35 -11.80
N LYS A 43 0.06 -14.10 -11.18
CA LYS A 43 -0.04 -15.55 -11.37
C LYS A 43 -0.38 -15.94 -12.80
N ASP A 44 -1.28 -15.20 -13.45
CA ASP A 44 -1.62 -15.40 -14.86
C ASP A 44 -0.42 -15.15 -15.80
N GLN A 45 0.57 -14.38 -15.34
CA GLN A 45 1.86 -14.19 -16.03
C GLN A 45 2.88 -15.30 -15.75
N GLY A 46 2.50 -16.34 -15.01
CA GLY A 46 3.31 -17.52 -14.74
C GLY A 46 4.09 -17.49 -13.41
N LEU A 47 3.82 -16.53 -12.54
CA LEU A 47 4.44 -16.48 -11.21
C LEU A 47 3.71 -17.44 -10.25
N THR A 48 4.46 -18.01 -9.30
CA THR A 48 3.86 -18.66 -8.12
C THR A 48 3.27 -17.61 -7.17
N GLU A 49 2.44 -18.04 -6.21
CA GLU A 49 1.89 -17.15 -5.18
C GLU A 49 2.98 -16.35 -4.45
N GLN A 50 4.05 -17.03 -4.02
CA GLN A 50 5.12 -16.37 -3.29
C GLN A 50 5.87 -15.37 -4.17
N GLN A 51 6.16 -15.73 -5.43
CA GLN A 51 6.80 -14.81 -6.37
C GLN A 51 5.94 -13.58 -6.67
N ALA A 52 4.62 -13.75 -6.79
CA ALA A 52 3.71 -12.63 -6.98
C ALA A 52 3.66 -11.70 -5.74
N VAL A 53 3.67 -12.28 -4.54
CA VAL A 53 3.75 -11.52 -3.28
C VAL A 53 5.09 -10.77 -3.16
N ASP A 54 6.19 -11.42 -3.53
CA ASP A 54 7.53 -10.83 -3.52
C ASP A 54 7.61 -9.65 -4.50
N GLU A 55 7.04 -9.80 -5.70
CA GLU A 55 6.94 -8.73 -6.71
C GLU A 55 6.13 -7.53 -6.20
N ILE A 56 5.00 -7.75 -5.53
CA ILE A 56 4.26 -6.66 -4.87
C ILE A 56 5.11 -6.01 -3.77
N GLY A 57 5.92 -6.79 -3.05
CA GLY A 57 6.91 -6.29 -2.10
C GLY A 57 7.88 -5.29 -2.74
N GLU A 58 8.40 -5.61 -3.92
CA GLU A 58 9.26 -4.70 -4.69
C GLU A 58 8.50 -3.46 -5.19
N MET A 59 7.24 -3.61 -5.64
CA MET A 59 6.38 -2.47 -6.00
C MET A 59 6.14 -1.52 -4.82
N LEU A 60 5.93 -2.05 -3.62
CA LEU A 60 5.82 -1.25 -2.39
C LEU A 60 7.13 -0.53 -2.07
N CYS A 61 8.26 -1.21 -2.20
CA CYS A 61 9.60 -0.61 -2.03
C CYS A 61 9.84 0.54 -3.03
N ASP A 62 9.47 0.35 -4.30
CA ASP A 62 9.55 1.41 -5.32
C ASP A 62 8.66 2.60 -4.96
N CYS A 63 7.44 2.36 -4.47
CA CYS A 63 6.56 3.43 -4.01
C CYS A 63 7.22 4.29 -2.93
N TYR A 64 7.89 3.67 -1.95
CA TYR A 64 8.63 4.41 -0.90
C TYR A 64 9.85 5.16 -1.45
N ARG A 65 10.58 4.60 -2.42
CA ARG A 65 11.70 5.30 -3.06
C ARG A 65 11.21 6.55 -3.80
N ARG A 66 10.17 6.41 -4.62
CA ARG A 66 9.56 7.52 -5.37
C ARG A 66 8.94 8.56 -4.45
N TRP A 67 8.37 8.14 -3.32
CA TRP A 67 7.89 9.06 -2.28
C TRP A 67 9.03 9.92 -1.73
N GLY A 68 10.17 9.31 -1.41
CA GLY A 68 11.36 10.02 -0.94
C GLY A 68 11.84 11.06 -1.94
N THR A 69 11.89 10.72 -3.23
CA THR A 69 12.20 11.66 -4.31
C THR A 69 11.18 12.79 -4.39
N ALA A 70 9.88 12.48 -4.39
CA ALA A 70 8.83 13.49 -4.45
C ALA A 70 8.92 14.49 -3.28
N LEU A 71 9.23 14.01 -2.06
CA LEU A 71 9.45 14.89 -0.91
C LEU A 71 10.67 15.79 -1.08
N ALA A 72 11.78 15.26 -1.59
CA ALA A 72 13.00 16.03 -1.81
C ALA A 72 12.81 17.12 -2.88
N ASP A 73 11.94 16.88 -3.85
CA ASP A 73 11.65 17.80 -4.95
C ASP A 73 10.57 18.85 -4.62
N LEU A 74 10.04 18.87 -3.39
CA LEU A 74 9.10 19.93 -2.97
C LEU A 74 9.87 21.25 -2.80
N PRO A 75 9.53 22.31 -3.56
CA PRO A 75 10.06 23.64 -3.28
C PRO A 75 9.43 24.22 -2.00
N SER A 76 9.99 25.32 -1.52
CA SER A 76 9.32 26.16 -0.52
C SER A 76 8.51 27.24 -1.24
N TRP A 77 7.28 27.43 -0.79
CA TRP A 77 6.37 28.47 -1.26
C TRP A 77 6.12 29.56 -0.20
N GLY A 78 6.77 29.44 0.96
CA GLY A 78 6.62 30.35 2.11
C GLY A 78 5.74 29.74 3.21
N GLU A 79 5.92 30.23 4.43
CA GLU A 79 5.47 29.57 5.68
C GLU A 79 4.01 29.10 5.66
N GLY A 80 3.09 29.94 5.17
CA GLY A 80 1.66 29.61 5.14
C GLY A 80 1.35 28.40 4.26
N ILE A 81 1.88 28.39 3.03
CA ILE A 81 1.67 27.31 2.07
C ILE A 81 2.44 26.06 2.50
N ASP A 82 3.68 26.23 2.96
CA ASP A 82 4.53 25.12 3.40
C ASP A 82 3.87 24.37 4.57
N ARG A 83 3.20 25.09 5.48
CA ARG A 83 2.43 24.48 6.57
C ARG A 83 1.30 23.58 6.05
N ASP A 84 0.58 24.01 5.01
CA ASP A 84 -0.52 23.23 4.45
C ASP A 84 -0.01 22.06 3.60
N VAL A 85 1.11 22.22 2.90
CA VAL A 85 1.82 21.12 2.23
C VAL A 85 2.24 20.05 3.24
N ILE A 86 2.82 20.43 4.37
CA ILE A 86 3.20 19.47 5.43
C ILE A 86 1.98 18.72 5.97
N LYS A 87 0.85 19.41 6.19
CA LYS A 87 -0.40 18.75 6.62
C LYS A 87 -0.88 17.74 5.57
N PHE A 88 -0.87 18.12 4.30
CA PHE A 88 -1.26 17.24 3.19
C PHE A 88 -0.39 15.98 3.14
N VAL A 89 0.94 16.14 3.14
CA VAL A 89 1.90 15.03 3.13
C VAL A 89 1.68 14.09 4.32
N ASN A 90 1.50 14.65 5.52
CA ASN A 90 1.23 13.85 6.71
C ASN A 90 -0.12 13.13 6.64
N GLY A 91 -1.15 13.77 6.07
CA GLY A 91 -2.44 13.15 5.80
C GLY A 91 -2.30 11.91 4.91
N CYS A 92 -1.65 12.07 3.76
CA CYS A 92 -1.36 10.99 2.83
C CYS A 92 -0.60 9.83 3.50
N ARG A 93 0.48 10.14 4.24
CA ARG A 93 1.24 9.14 5.01
C ARG A 93 0.36 8.39 6.02
N ASN A 94 -0.47 9.11 6.76
CA ASN A 94 -1.32 8.55 7.80
C ASN A 94 -2.44 7.68 7.23
N ILE A 95 -2.98 8.00 6.05
CA ILE A 95 -3.97 7.17 5.38
C ILE A 95 -3.35 5.84 4.97
N ALA A 96 -2.17 5.84 4.33
CA ALA A 96 -1.48 4.60 3.96
C ALA A 96 -1.14 3.74 5.19
N LEU A 97 -0.56 4.33 6.23
CA LEU A 97 -0.23 3.62 7.47
C LEU A 97 -1.49 3.12 8.19
N GLY A 98 -2.53 3.94 8.24
CA GLY A 98 -3.82 3.60 8.83
C GLY A 98 -4.49 2.43 8.11
N ASN A 99 -4.42 2.39 6.78
CA ASN A 99 -4.93 1.27 5.99
C ASN A 99 -4.23 -0.04 6.38
N LEU A 100 -2.90 -0.07 6.41
CA LEU A 100 -2.15 -1.26 6.78
C LEU A 100 -2.51 -1.75 8.19
N HIS A 101 -2.58 -0.84 9.16
CA HIS A 101 -2.97 -1.19 10.51
C HIS A 101 -4.40 -1.74 10.58
N TRP A 102 -5.33 -1.09 9.90
CA TRP A 102 -6.72 -1.54 9.85
C TRP A 102 -6.85 -2.91 9.18
N SER A 103 -6.17 -3.13 8.06
CA SER A 103 -6.20 -4.40 7.31
C SER A 103 -5.66 -5.58 8.12
N LEU A 104 -4.64 -5.35 8.95
CA LEU A 104 -4.03 -6.38 9.81
C LEU A 104 -4.71 -6.56 11.17
N THR A 105 -5.53 -5.60 11.61
CA THR A 105 -6.12 -5.62 12.97
C THR A 105 -7.60 -5.97 12.94
N THR A 106 -8.31 -5.61 11.88
CA THR A 106 -9.74 -5.90 11.77
C THR A 106 -10.00 -7.30 11.25
N PHE A 107 -11.19 -7.81 11.56
CA PHE A 107 -11.63 -9.15 11.17
C PHE A 107 -11.84 -9.31 9.66
N ARG A 108 -11.92 -8.22 8.90
CA ARG A 108 -12.39 -8.23 7.51
C ARG A 108 -11.63 -9.20 6.61
N TYR A 109 -10.31 -9.27 6.75
CA TYR A 109 -9.46 -10.08 5.86
C TYR A 109 -8.85 -11.29 6.56
N LEU A 110 -8.32 -11.08 7.77
CA LEU A 110 -7.54 -12.09 8.47
C LEU A 110 -8.27 -12.72 9.65
N GLY A 111 -9.50 -12.27 9.97
CA GLY A 111 -10.22 -12.73 11.16
C GLY A 111 -9.37 -12.56 12.42
N ASP A 112 -9.36 -13.59 13.27
CA ASP A 112 -8.53 -13.64 14.48
C ASP A 112 -7.02 -13.84 14.21
N GLU A 113 -6.62 -14.17 12.97
CA GLU A 113 -5.22 -14.42 12.64
C GLU A 113 -4.42 -13.14 12.37
N GLY A 114 -5.08 -11.98 12.24
CA GLY A 114 -4.44 -10.70 11.91
C GLY A 114 -3.20 -10.35 12.76
N PRO A 115 -3.28 -10.41 14.10
CA PRO A 115 -2.13 -10.18 14.97
C PRO A 115 -0.95 -11.14 14.71
N LYS A 116 -1.23 -12.42 14.46
CA LYS A 116 -0.21 -13.44 14.18
C LYS A 116 0.45 -13.22 12.83
N VAL A 117 -0.33 -12.88 11.79
CA VAL A 117 0.21 -12.54 10.46
C VAL A 117 1.08 -11.29 10.56
N LYS A 118 0.68 -10.27 11.32
CA LYS A 118 1.49 -9.06 11.53
C LYS A 118 2.83 -9.36 12.20
N GLU A 119 2.84 -10.24 13.19
CA GLU A 119 4.06 -10.64 13.92
C GLU A 119 4.99 -11.50 13.04
N THR A 120 4.43 -12.53 12.43
CA THR A 120 5.20 -13.55 11.69
C THR A 120 5.51 -13.16 10.27
N ARG A 121 4.73 -12.24 9.69
CA ARG A 121 4.69 -11.90 8.26
C ARG A 121 4.34 -13.08 7.36
N MET A 122 3.72 -14.12 7.92
CA MET A 122 3.34 -15.34 7.21
C MET A 122 1.82 -15.49 7.19
N MET A 123 1.26 -15.72 6.01
CA MET A 123 -0.15 -16.03 5.81
C MET A 123 -0.30 -17.45 5.25
N LYS A 124 -1.23 -18.23 5.81
CA LYS A 124 -1.58 -19.54 5.26
C LYS A 124 -2.72 -19.41 4.28
N LEU A 125 -2.57 -20.04 3.12
CA LEU A 125 -3.61 -20.14 2.09
C LEU A 125 -4.40 -21.46 2.27
N PRO A 126 -5.64 -21.54 1.74
CA PRO A 126 -6.48 -22.74 1.79
C PRO A 126 -5.88 -23.95 1.06
#